data_AF-A0A497L436-F1
#
_entry.id   AF-A0A497L436-F1
#
_cell.length_a   1.000
_cell.length_b   1.000
_cell.length_c   1.000
_cell.angle_alpha   90.00
_cell.angle_beta   90.00
_cell.angle_gamma   90.00
#
_symmetry.space_group_name_H-M   'P 1'
#
loop_
_entity.id
_entity.type
_entity.pdbx_description
1 polymer ?
#
loop_
_entity_poly.entity_id
_entity_poly.type
_entity_poly.pdbx_seq_one_letter_code
_entity_poly.pdbx_strand_id
1 'polypeptide(L)'
;MSLKNRLLRYWTYFRRGHNVYLVFLLSFSNFIVIQYRLLIEYLPSLSGFFGDLAVFAVAFLVLYIPAAVLIGWYDYRKLAVPVDTTILARASPWRRDLAKALIYLAEGKNEEARKVLLRWTKAL
;
A
#
# COMPACT_ATOMS: atom_id res chain seq x y z
N MET A 1 -27.18 -6.25 -9.56
CA MET A 1 -25.95 -6.68 -8.81
C MET A 1 -26.38 -7.68 -7.74
N SER A 2 -25.90 -8.94 -7.80
CA SER A 2 -26.28 -10.00 -6.84
C SER A 2 -25.92 -9.62 -5.39
N LEU A 3 -26.66 -10.14 -4.41
CA LEU A 3 -26.37 -9.97 -2.97
C LEU A 3 -24.92 -10.36 -2.63
N LYS A 4 -24.42 -11.43 -3.25
CA LYS A 4 -23.01 -11.87 -3.14
C LYS A 4 -22.04 -10.76 -3.53
N ASN A 5 -22.29 -10.07 -4.65
CA ASN A 5 -21.42 -9.00 -5.13
C ASN A 5 -21.47 -7.78 -4.19
N ARG A 6 -22.62 -7.49 -3.56
CA ARG A 6 -22.73 -6.42 -2.55
C ARG A 6 -21.95 -6.74 -1.28
N LEU A 7 -22.05 -7.97 -0.77
CA LEU A 7 -21.31 -8.42 0.41
C LEU A 7 -19.79 -8.43 0.18
N LEU A 8 -19.34 -8.95 -0.97
CA LEU A 8 -17.92 -8.91 -1.34
C LEU A 8 -17.38 -7.48 -1.45
N ARG A 9 -18.22 -6.55 -1.93
CA ARG A 9 -17.86 -5.14 -1.98
C ARG A 9 -17.73 -4.54 -0.58
N TYR A 10 -18.68 -4.77 0.32
CA TYR A 10 -18.58 -4.32 1.71
C TYR A 10 -17.40 -4.93 2.44
N TRP A 11 -17.13 -6.21 2.22
CA TRP A 11 -15.93 -6.86 2.75
C TRP A 11 -14.64 -6.19 2.26
N THR A 12 -14.60 -5.79 0.99
CA THR A 12 -13.45 -5.06 0.42
C THR A 12 -13.31 -3.68 1.06
N TYR A 13 -14.41 -2.96 1.27
CA TYR A 13 -14.39 -1.65 1.94
C TYR A 13 -13.94 -1.78 3.39
N PHE A 14 -14.47 -2.76 4.13
CA PHE A 14 -14.07 -3.04 5.49
C PHE A 14 -12.58 -3.36 5.59
N ARG A 15 -12.07 -4.32 4.81
CA ARG A 15 -10.64 -4.66 4.82
C ARG A 15 -9.76 -3.48 4.48
N ARG A 16 -10.15 -2.65 3.51
CA ARG A 16 -9.40 -1.44 3.16
C ARG A 16 -9.38 -0.45 4.33
N GLY A 17 -10.53 -0.15 4.92
CA GLY A 17 -10.62 0.76 6.06
C GLY A 17 -9.85 0.27 7.29
N HIS A 18 -10.04 -1.00 7.62
CA HIS A 18 -9.37 -1.64 8.76
C HIS A 18 -7.85 -1.70 8.56
N ASN A 19 -7.36 -2.23 7.44
CA ASN A 19 -5.92 -2.44 7.25
C ASN A 19 -5.14 -1.14 7.05
N VAL A 20 -5.72 -0.16 6.36
CA VAL A 20 -4.99 1.07 6.00
C VAL A 20 -5.00 2.09 7.13
N TYR A 21 -6.09 2.18 7.89
CA TYR A 21 -6.25 3.24 8.88
C TYR A 21 -6.25 2.70 10.31
N LEU A 22 -7.09 1.70 10.60
CA LEU A 22 -7.27 1.22 11.97
C LEU A 22 -6.06 0.41 12.46
N VAL A 23 -5.63 -0.59 11.69
CA VAL A 23 -4.45 -1.42 12.00
C VAL A 23 -3.21 -0.56 12.01
N PHE A 24 -3.07 0.36 11.04
CA PHE A 24 -1.95 1.29 11.02
C PHE A 24 -1.85 2.06 12.34
N LEU A 25 -2.92 2.75 12.75
CA LEU A 25 -2.94 3.51 14.00
C LEU A 25 -2.70 2.60 15.22
N LEU A 26 -3.36 1.45 15.29
CA LEU A 26 -3.23 0.50 16.39
C LEU A 26 -1.79 -0.03 16.51
N SER A 27 -1.14 -0.32 15.38
CA SER A 27 0.25 -0.77 15.34
C SER A 27 1.20 0.30 15.86
N PHE A 28 1.00 1.58 15.50
CA PHE A 28 1.79 2.68 16.07
C PHE A 28 1.59 2.81 17.56
N SER A 29 0.35 2.83 18.03
CA SER A 29 0.03 2.93 19.45
C SER A 29 0.65 1.78 20.24
N ASN A 30 0.48 0.54 19.78
CA ASN A 30 1.06 -0.63 20.43
C ASN A 30 2.59 -0.59 20.41
N PHE A 31 3.20 -0.21 19.29
CA PHE A 31 4.66 -0.11 19.19
C PHE A 31 5.20 0.93 20.17
N ILE A 32 4.60 2.13 20.23
CA ILE A 32 5.00 3.19 21.16
C ILE A 32 4.90 2.69 22.61
N VAL A 33 3.76 2.10 22.99
CA VAL A 33 3.54 1.61 24.36
C VAL A 33 4.53 0.50 24.72
N ILE A 34 4.69 -0.51 23.86
CA ILE A 34 5.59 -1.65 24.12
C ILE A 34 7.04 -1.19 24.20
N GLN A 35 7.50 -0.36 23.25
CA GLN A 35 8.87 0.15 23.27
C GLN A 35 9.12 1.02 24.48
N TYR A 36 8.16 1.88 24.85
CA TYR A 36 8.31 2.70 26.03
C TYR A 36 8.45 1.85 27.30
N ARG A 37 7.51 0.92 27.52
CA ARG A 37 7.48 0.08 28.73
C ARG A 37 8.65 -0.89 28.83
N LEU A 38 9.06 -1.49 27.72
CA LEU A 38 10.07 -2.55 27.74
C LEU A 38 11.50 -2.05 27.53
N LEU A 39 11.68 -0.91 26.84
CA LEU A 39 13.01 -0.39 26.50
C LEU A 39 13.30 0.92 27.22
N ILE A 40 12.43 1.93 27.10
CA ILE A 40 12.70 3.27 27.60
C ILE A 40 12.69 3.30 29.13
N GLU A 41 11.67 2.74 29.77
CA GLU A 41 11.58 2.70 31.24
C GLU A 41 12.70 1.84 31.86
N TYR A 42 13.16 0.80 31.16
CA TYR A 42 14.17 -0.12 31.66
C TYR A 42 15.59 0.46 31.60
N LEU A 43 15.88 1.35 30.65
CA LEU A 43 17.22 1.94 30.46
C LEU A 43 17.32 3.30 31.17
N PRO A 44 18.13 3.43 32.25
CA PRO A 44 18.22 4.68 33.03
C PRO A 44 18.65 5.90 32.21
N SER A 45 19.49 5.68 31.20
CA SER A 45 19.93 6.74 30.30
C SER A 45 18.80 7.28 29.43
N LEU A 46 17.81 6.46 29.05
CA LEU A 46 16.69 6.89 28.21
C LEU A 46 15.52 7.40 29.03
N SER A 47 15.23 6.78 30.18
CA SER A 47 14.16 7.23 31.08
C SER A 47 14.42 8.63 31.65
N GLY A 48 15.68 9.05 31.78
CA GLY A 48 16.03 10.43 32.14
C GLY A 48 15.66 11.49 31.10
N PHE A 49 15.68 11.14 29.80
CA PHE A 49 15.31 12.05 28.71
C PHE A 49 13.83 11.93 28.32
N PHE A 50 13.27 10.72 28.38
CA PHE A 50 11.91 10.40 27.99
C PHE A 50 11.14 9.82 29.17
N GLY A 51 11.10 10.54 30.29
CA GLY A 51 10.45 10.08 31.52
C GLY A 51 8.92 10.00 31.45
N ASP A 52 8.32 10.46 30.35
CA ASP A 52 6.88 10.41 30.10
C ASP A 52 6.56 9.78 28.74
N LEU A 53 5.53 8.95 28.71
CA LEU A 53 5.08 8.22 27.52
C LEU A 53 4.65 9.19 26.40
N ALA A 54 3.99 10.29 26.72
CA ALA A 54 3.55 11.26 25.73
C ALA A 54 4.74 12.01 25.12
N VAL A 55 5.75 12.35 25.93
CA VAL A 55 7.00 12.94 25.44
C VAL A 55 7.72 12.00 24.48
N PHE A 56 7.86 10.72 24.85
CA PHE A 56 8.42 9.69 23.95
C PHE A 56 7.60 9.54 22.67
N ALA A 57 6.27 9.47 22.77
CA ALA A 57 5.39 9.31 21.62
C ALA A 57 5.52 10.46 20.61
N VAL A 58 5.53 11.71 21.09
CA VAL A 58 5.70 12.89 20.23
C VAL A 58 7.07 12.88 19.57
N ALA A 59 8.14 12.66 20.33
CA ALA A 59 9.49 12.60 19.79
C ALA A 59 9.64 11.47 18.74
N PHE A 60 9.10 10.30 19.04
CA PHE A 60 9.08 9.17 18.12
C PHE A 60 8.35 9.51 16.82
N LEU A 61 7.13 10.06 16.88
CA LEU A 61 6.36 10.39 15.68
C LEU A 61 7.03 11.46 14.83
N VAL A 62 7.60 12.50 15.46
CA VAL A 62 8.32 13.59 14.77
C VAL A 62 9.54 13.08 14.01
N LEU A 63 10.25 12.06 14.53
CA LEU A 63 11.42 11.49 13.86
C LEU A 63 11.03 10.40 12.87
N TYR A 64 10.11 9.52 13.27
CA TYR A 64 9.72 8.35 12.50
C TYR A 64 8.99 8.74 11.21
N ILE A 65 8.03 9.68 11.26
CA ILE A 65 7.21 10.03 10.09
C ILE A 65 8.09 10.58 8.95
N PRO A 66 8.96 11.59 9.16
CA PRO A 66 9.86 12.07 8.11
C PRO A 66 10.82 10.98 7.62
N ALA A 67 11.39 10.17 8.51
CA ALA A 67 12.29 9.08 8.12
C ALA A 67 11.57 8.07 7.22
N ALA A 68 10.36 7.65 7.59
CA ALA A 68 9.54 6.75 6.80
C ALA A 68 9.15 7.35 5.44
N VAL A 69 8.82 8.64 5.39
CA VAL A 69 8.55 9.35 4.13
C VAL A 69 9.78 9.39 3.23
N LEU A 70 10.97 9.67 3.78
CA LEU A 70 12.21 9.73 3.00
C LEU A 70 12.62 8.35 2.48
N ILE A 71 12.57 7.32 3.33
CA ILE A 71 12.84 5.92 2.94
C ILE A 71 11.84 5.49 1.87
N GLY A 72 10.55 5.74 2.07
CA GLY A 72 9.51 5.40 1.10
C GLY A 72 9.70 6.13 -0.22
N TRP A 73 9.95 7.44 -0.19
CA TRP A 73 10.24 8.21 -1.40
C TRP A 73 11.44 7.66 -2.16
N TYR A 74 12.51 7.29 -1.46
CA TYR A 74 13.70 6.72 -2.06
C TYR A 74 13.42 5.35 -2.69
N ASP A 75 12.66 4.50 -2.00
CA ASP A 75 12.24 3.19 -2.50
C ASP A 75 11.40 3.31 -3.78
N TYR A 76 10.40 4.19 -3.76
CA TYR A 76 9.56 4.51 -4.92
C TYR A 76 10.34 5.00 -6.14
N ARG A 77 11.47 5.67 -5.93
CA ARG A 77 12.28 6.20 -7.04
C ARG A 77 13.36 5.25 -7.52
N LYS A 78 13.99 4.48 -6.63
CA LYS A 78 15.28 3.84 -6.93
C LYS A 78 15.43 2.41 -6.45
N LEU A 79 14.58 1.90 -5.56
CA LEU A 79 14.76 0.56 -5.01
C LEU A 79 13.73 -0.42 -5.59
N ALA A 80 12.96 -1.08 -4.74
CA ALA A 80 12.18 -2.26 -5.11
C ALA A 80 10.93 -1.88 -5.89
N VAL A 81 10.26 -0.79 -5.54
CA VAL A 81 8.95 -0.43 -6.12
C VAL A 81 8.95 -0.31 -7.65
N PRO A 82 9.91 0.36 -8.33
CA PRO A 82 9.97 0.38 -9.79
C PRO A 82 10.09 -1.02 -10.43
N VAL A 83 10.84 -1.91 -9.79
CA VAL A 83 11.03 -3.29 -10.25
C VAL A 83 9.75 -4.08 -10.07
N ASP A 84 9.17 -4.04 -8.87
CA ASP A 84 7.93 -4.76 -8.52
C ASP A 84 6.75 -4.31 -9.37
N THR A 85 6.60 -3.01 -9.58
CA THR A 85 5.54 -2.45 -10.43
C THR A 85 5.70 -2.91 -11.88
N THR A 86 6.94 -3.00 -12.38
CA THR A 86 7.23 -3.51 -13.72
C THR A 86 6.93 -5.01 -13.84
N ILE A 87 7.35 -5.81 -12.87
CA ILE A 87 7.07 -7.26 -12.82
C ILE A 87 5.56 -7.49 -12.80
N LEU A 88 4.83 -6.80 -11.92
CA LEU A 88 3.38 -6.92 -11.82
C LEU A 88 2.69 -6.44 -13.11
N ALA A 89 3.22 -5.40 -13.75
CA ALA A 89 2.75 -4.92 -15.05
C ALA A 89 2.85 -5.98 -16.14
N ARG A 90 3.98 -6.66 -16.22
CA ARG A 90 4.21 -7.74 -17.21
C ARG A 90 3.42 -9.00 -16.89
N ALA A 91 3.25 -9.33 -15.61
CA ALA A 91 2.52 -10.51 -15.18
C ALA A 91 1.00 -10.41 -15.39
N SER A 92 0.45 -9.20 -15.48
CA SER A 92 -0.99 -8.98 -15.63
C SER A 92 -1.47 -9.27 -17.06
N PRO A 93 -2.36 -10.26 -17.26
CA PRO A 93 -2.91 -10.55 -18.59
C PRO A 93 -3.65 -9.35 -19.17
N TRP A 94 -4.44 -8.65 -18.34
CA TRP A 94 -5.15 -7.43 -18.72
C TRP A 94 -4.21 -6.35 -19.29
N ARG A 95 -3.09 -6.06 -18.62
CA ARG A 95 -2.14 -5.04 -19.09
C ARG A 95 -1.44 -5.44 -20.39
N ARG A 96 -1.04 -6.71 -20.50
CA ARG A 96 -0.46 -7.26 -21.74
C ARG A 96 -1.43 -7.14 -22.91
N ASP A 97 -2.69 -7.48 -22.66
CA ASP A 97 -3.73 -7.50 -23.67
C ASP A 97 -4.14 -6.10 -24.11
N LEU A 98 -4.19 -5.15 -23.17
CA LEU A 98 -4.40 -3.74 -23.46
C LEU A 98 -3.26 -3.18 -24.32
N ALA A 99 -2.00 -3.46 -23.96
CA ALA A 99 -0.85 -3.04 -24.76
C ALA A 99 -0.89 -3.62 -26.18
N LYS A 100 -1.27 -4.90 -26.33
CA LYS A 100 -1.45 -5.55 -27.63
C LYS A 100 -2.56 -4.89 -28.46
N ALA A 101 -3.68 -4.55 -27.83
CA ALA A 101 -4.77 -3.84 -28.52
C ALA A 101 -4.33 -2.45 -29.02
N LEU A 102 -3.55 -1.72 -28.22
CA LEU A 102 -3.01 -0.41 -28.62
C LEU A 102 -2.09 -0.51 -29.84
N ILE A 103 -1.24 -1.54 -29.90
CA ILE A 103 -0.40 -1.80 -31.08
C ILE A 103 -1.28 -2.07 -32.32
N TYR A 104 -2.29 -2.92 -32.20
CA TYR A 104 -3.21 -3.17 -33.31
C TYR A 104 -3.95 -1.93 -33.79
N LEU A 105 -4.36 -1.04 -32.88
CA LEU A 105 -4.95 0.25 -33.27
C LEU A 105 -3.95 1.13 -34.03
N ALA A 106 -2.70 1.22 -33.58
CA ALA A 106 -1.65 1.98 -34.24
C ALA A 106 -1.33 1.43 -35.65
N GLU A 107 -1.44 0.12 -35.84
CA GLU A 107 -1.28 -0.56 -37.14
C GLU A 107 -2.54 -0.50 -38.02
N GLY A 108 -3.62 0.15 -37.58
CA GLY A 108 -4.91 0.20 -38.30
C GLY A 108 -5.74 -1.09 -38.24
N LYS A 109 -5.31 -2.08 -37.45
CA LYS A 109 -5.97 -3.40 -37.26
C LYS A 109 -7.08 -3.31 -36.21
N ASN A 110 -8.06 -2.45 -36.45
CA ASN A 110 -9.13 -2.12 -35.48
C ASN A 110 -9.95 -3.35 -35.04
N GLU A 111 -10.25 -4.28 -35.95
CA GLU A 111 -11.00 -5.50 -35.61
C GLU A 111 -10.25 -6.42 -34.66
N GLU A 112 -8.93 -6.56 -34.82
CA GLU A 112 -8.11 -7.38 -33.92
C GLU A 112 -7.97 -6.74 -32.54
N ALA A 113 -7.80 -5.41 -32.49
CA ALA A 113 -7.84 -4.67 -31.23
C ALA A 113 -9.18 -4.88 -30.50
N ARG A 114 -10.30 -4.79 -31.23
CA ARG A 114 -11.65 -4.99 -30.69
C ARG A 114 -11.82 -6.40 -30.12
N LYS A 115 -11.42 -7.46 -30.83
CA LYS A 115 -11.49 -8.84 -30.33
C LYS A 115 -10.72 -9.02 -29.02
N VAL A 116 -9.51 -8.45 -28.95
CA VAL A 116 -8.64 -8.50 -27.76
C VAL A 116 -9.27 -7.82 -26.55
N LEU A 117 -9.98 -6.71 -26.74
CA LEU A 117 -10.66 -5.97 -25.66
C LEU A 117 -12.00 -6.59 -25.26
N LEU A 118 -12.76 -7.14 -26.23
CA LEU A 118 -14.09 -7.70 -25.99
C LEU A 118 -14.11 -8.81 -24.93
N ARG A 119 -13.04 -9.60 -24.80
CA ARG A 119 -12.97 -10.66 -23.77
C ARG A 119 -13.07 -10.12 -22.34
N TRP A 120 -12.69 -8.85 -22.14
CA TRP A 120 -12.67 -8.21 -20.83
C TRP A 120 -13.91 -7.37 -20.58
N THR A 121 -14.57 -6.88 -21.64
CA THR A 121 -15.80 -6.09 -21.52
C THR A 121 -17.07 -6.94 -21.42
N LYS A 122 -17.03 -8.22 -21.80
CA LYS A 122 -18.18 -9.15 -21.66
C LYS A 122 -18.62 -9.40 -20.20
N ALA A 123 -17.78 -9.06 -19.23
CA ALA A 123 -18.03 -9.28 -17.80
C ALA A 123 -18.23 -7.97 -16.99
N LEU A 124 -18.17 -6.81 -17.66
CA LEU A 124 -18.52 -5.50 -17.08
C LEU A 124 -20.03 -5.27 -17.18
#